data_AF-A0A972VDU0-F1
#
_entry.id   AF-A0A972VDU0-F1
#
_cell.length_a   1.000
_cell.length_b   1.000
_cell.length_c   1.000
_cell.angle_alpha   90.00
_cell.angle_beta   90.00
_cell.angle_gamma   90.00
#
_symmetry.space_group_name_H-M   'P 1'
#
loop_
_entity.id
_entity.type
_entity.pdbx_description
1 polymer ?
#
loop_
_entity_poly.entity_id
_entity_poly.type
_entity_poly.pdbx_seq_one_letter_code
_entity_poly.pdbx_strand_id
1 'polypeptide(L)'
;MTCQYHLEQKQQRLKQQINDNLDILIGSVCSKGPQDPEGCNLTFRVDGKSKGRHIRKPLIPTVREMTKRHKKLKKLILELSDVNWELLKLNTD
;
A
#
# COMPACT_ATOMS: atom_id res chain seq x y z
N MET A 1 -11.93 20.86 -19.08
CA MET A 1 -10.75 21.44 -18.40
C MET A 1 -10.93 21.23 -16.91
N THR A 2 -10.08 20.44 -16.28
CA THR A 2 -10.10 20.29 -14.82
C THR A 2 -9.42 21.53 -14.24
N CYS A 3 -10.16 22.37 -13.52
CA CYS A 3 -9.60 23.58 -12.89
C CYS A 3 -8.47 23.21 -11.92
N GLN A 4 -7.36 23.96 -11.92
CA GLN A 4 -6.19 23.75 -11.06
C GLN A 4 -6.58 23.54 -9.59
N TYR A 5 -7.52 24.34 -9.08
CA TYR A 5 -8.07 24.22 -7.73
C TYR A 5 -8.57 22.80 -7.41
N HIS A 6 -9.28 22.14 -8.35
CA HIS A 6 -9.78 20.78 -8.13
C HIS A 6 -8.65 19.76 -8.04
N LEU A 7 -7.58 19.94 -8.82
CA LEU A 7 -6.41 19.06 -8.78
C LEU A 7 -5.65 19.23 -7.45
N GLU A 8 -5.48 20.46 -6.97
CA GLU A 8 -4.86 20.74 -5.67
C GLU A 8 -5.66 20.15 -4.50
N GLN A 9 -6.99 20.32 -4.52
CA GLN A 9 -7.87 19.70 -3.52
C GLN A 9 -7.79 18.17 -3.56
N LYS A 10 -7.75 17.59 -4.75
CA LYS A 10 -7.56 16.14 -4.91
C LYS A 10 -6.20 15.69 -4.38
N GLN A 11 -5.13 16.43 -4.66
CA GLN A 11 -3.78 16.16 -4.17
C GLN A 11 -3.75 16.15 -2.63
N GLN A 12 -4.35 17.13 -1.97
CA GLN A 12 -4.44 17.20 -0.50
C GLN A 12 -5.19 16.00 0.08
N ARG A 13 -6.34 15.63 -0.51
CA ARG A 13 -7.11 14.43 -0.08
C ARG A 13 -6.30 13.14 -0.24
N LEU A 14 -5.55 12.99 -1.33
CA LEU A 14 -4.70 11.83 -1.55
C LEU A 14 -3.56 11.78 -0.53
N LYS A 15 -2.90 12.91 -0.24
CA LYS A 15 -1.87 13.01 0.81
C LYS A 15 -2.41 12.59 2.18
N GLN A 16 -3.61 13.06 2.55
CA GLN A 16 -4.24 12.64 3.81
C GLN A 16 -4.52 11.13 3.84
N GLN A 17 -5.14 10.59 2.79
CA GLN A 17 -5.43 9.15 2.72
C GLN A 17 -4.17 8.29 2.74
N ILE A 18 -3.08 8.74 2.12
CA ILE A 18 -1.77 8.10 2.19
C ILE A 18 -1.30 8.06 3.65
N ASN A 19 -1.32 9.21 4.33
CA ASN A 19 -0.90 9.33 5.72
C ASN A 19 -1.70 8.39 6.65
N ASP A 20 -3.02 8.32 6.45
CA ASP A 20 -3.92 7.46 7.24
C ASP A 20 -3.71 5.96 7.00
N ASN A 21 -2.91 5.56 5.99
CA ASN A 21 -2.66 4.17 5.63
C ASN A 21 -1.18 3.76 5.77
N LEU A 22 -0.35 4.52 6.48
CA LEU A 22 1.10 4.27 6.59
C LEU A 22 1.47 3.10 7.52
N ASP A 23 0.55 2.58 8.33
CA ASP A 23 0.76 1.41 9.17
C ASP A 23 0.64 0.10 8.36
N ILE A 24 1.65 -0.14 7.53
CA ILE A 24 1.66 -1.19 6.53
C ILE A 24 2.60 -2.36 6.84
N LEU A 25 2.30 -3.51 6.24
CA LEU A 25 3.23 -4.61 6.06
C LEU A 25 3.31 -4.98 4.59
N ILE A 26 4.53 -5.11 4.08
CA ILE A 26 4.78 -5.50 2.69
C ILE A 26 4.81 -7.02 2.61
N GLY A 27 4.07 -7.58 1.66
CA GLY A 27 4.08 -9.00 1.35
C GLY A 27 2.69 -9.59 1.21
N SER A 28 2.65 -10.91 1.24
CA SER A 28 1.45 -11.73 1.19
C SER A 28 1.42 -12.69 2.37
N VAL A 29 0.27 -12.82 3.01
CA VAL A 29 0.05 -13.83 4.05
C VAL A 29 -0.24 -15.16 3.37
N CYS A 30 0.67 -16.12 3.50
CA CYS A 30 0.55 -17.48 2.95
C CYS A 30 0.45 -18.48 4.10
N SER A 31 -0.41 -19.49 3.95
CA SER A 31 -0.37 -20.66 4.81
C SER A 31 0.91 -21.46 4.53
N LYS A 32 1.44 -22.15 5.55
CA LYS A 32 2.60 -23.05 5.38
C LYS A 32 2.24 -24.40 4.73
N GLY A 33 1.04 -24.53 4.17
CA GLY A 33 0.53 -25.78 3.62
C GLY A 33 0.06 -26.77 4.71
N PRO A 34 -0.23 -28.02 4.34
CA PRO A 34 -0.90 -29.00 5.22
C PRO A 34 -0.08 -29.43 6.44
N GLN A 35 1.23 -29.12 6.49
CA GLN A 35 2.13 -29.49 7.58
C GLN A 35 2.09 -28.52 8.78
N ASP A 36 1.58 -27.31 8.60
CA ASP A 36 1.39 -26.33 9.68
C ASP A 36 0.10 -25.54 9.39
N PRO A 37 -1.09 -26.16 9.63
CA PRO A 37 -2.39 -25.56 9.35
C PRO A 37 -2.68 -24.34 10.24
N GLU A 38 -1.87 -24.18 11.28
CA GLU A 38 -1.97 -23.20 12.34
C GLU A 38 -1.07 -21.97 12.12
N GLY A 39 0.00 -22.13 11.35
CA GLY A 39 1.01 -21.12 11.07
C GLY A 39 0.84 -20.46 9.70
N CYS A 40 0.72 -19.13 9.71
CA CYS A 40 0.87 -18.31 8.51
C CYS A 40 2.27 -17.67 8.46
N ASN A 41 2.75 -17.40 7.25
CA ASN A 41 3.95 -16.61 7.00
C ASN A 41 3.60 -15.37 6.18
N LEU A 42 4.22 -14.23 6.52
CA LEU A 42 4.28 -13.08 5.64
C LEU A 42 5.47 -13.27 4.69
N THR A 43 5.20 -13.45 3.41
CA THR A 43 6.23 -13.61 2.37
C THR A 43 6.37 -12.33 1.55
N PHE A 44 7.60 -11.90 1.31
CA PHE A 44 7.92 -10.69 0.56
C PHE A 44 9.26 -10.83 -0.15
N ARG A 45 9.49 -10.03 -1.19
CA ARG A 45 10.75 -10.03 -1.94
C ARG A 45 11.65 -8.90 -1.48
N VAL A 46 12.94 -9.20 -1.31
CA VAL A 46 14.01 -8.24 -1.06
C VAL A 46 15.17 -8.62 -1.98
N ASP A 47 15.63 -7.68 -2.81
CA ASP A 47 16.74 -7.89 -3.76
C ASP A 47 16.58 -9.15 -4.63
N GLY A 48 15.37 -9.34 -5.17
CA GLY A 48 15.01 -10.50 -5.99
C GLY A 48 14.80 -11.81 -5.21
N LYS A 49 15.14 -11.88 -3.93
CA LYS A 49 15.03 -13.09 -3.09
C LYS A 49 13.75 -13.08 -2.27
N SER A 50 13.12 -14.24 -2.15
CA SER A 50 11.94 -14.43 -1.28
C SER A 50 12.38 -14.53 0.19
N LYS A 51 11.81 -13.70 1.05
CA LYS A 51 11.98 -13.74 2.51
C LYS A 51 10.61 -13.99 3.16
N GLY A 52 10.63 -14.68 4.30
CA GLY A 52 9.45 -15.01 5.07
C GLY A 52 9.58 -14.56 6.52
N ARG A 53 8.48 -14.12 7.12
CA ARG A 53 8.36 -13.91 8.57
C ARG A 53 7.21 -14.78 9.09
N HIS A 54 7.46 -15.53 10.15
CA HIS A 54 6.41 -16.30 10.80
C HIS A 54 5.42 -15.37 11.52
N ILE A 55 4.12 -15.65 11.36
CA ILE A 55 3.03 -14.89 11.99
C ILE A 55 2.40 -15.78 13.06
N ARG A 56 2.39 -15.30 14.30
CA ARG A 56 1.63 -15.95 15.38
C ARG A 56 0.13 -15.85 15.10
N LYS A 57 -0.64 -16.92 15.37
CA LYS A 57 -2.09 -16.98 15.09
C LYS A 57 -2.89 -15.72 15.45
N PRO A 58 -2.75 -15.13 16.66
CA PRO A 58 -3.57 -13.98 17.05
C PRO A 58 -3.30 -12.74 16.20
N LEU A 59 -2.13 -12.65 15.57
CA LEU A 59 -1.70 -11.51 14.76
C LEU A 59 -2.12 -11.64 13.29
N ILE A 60 -2.61 -12.80 12.85
CA ILE A 60 -2.98 -13.03 11.44
C ILE A 60 -3.99 -11.98 10.93
N PRO A 61 -5.08 -11.64 11.65
CA PRO A 61 -6.02 -10.62 11.19
C PRO A 61 -5.36 -9.25 11.02
N THR A 62 -4.55 -8.84 12.01
CA THR A 62 -3.82 -7.56 11.98
C THR A 62 -2.85 -7.50 10.81
N VAL A 63 -2.06 -8.55 10.59
CA VAL A 63 -1.11 -8.60 9.47
C VAL A 63 -1.85 -8.54 8.13
N ARG A 64 -2.98 -9.26 7.98
CA ARG A 64 -3.81 -9.18 6.77
C ARG A 64 -4.29 -7.75 6.52
N GLU A 65 -4.78 -7.04 7.53
CA GLU A 65 -5.21 -5.65 7.36
C GLU A 65 -4.06 -4.73 6.97
N MET A 66 -2.90 -4.84 7.62
CA MET A 66 -1.71 -4.05 7.26
C MET A 66 -1.22 -4.35 5.83
N THR A 67 -1.30 -5.61 5.36
CA THR A 67 -0.99 -5.93 3.95
C THR A 67 -2.03 -5.39 2.96
N LYS A 68 -3.30 -5.29 3.36
CA LYS A 68 -4.36 -4.67 2.56
C LYS A 68 -4.14 -3.17 2.45
N ARG A 69 -3.76 -2.50 3.54
CA ARG A 69 -3.36 -1.08 3.54
C ARG A 69 -2.18 -0.82 2.62
N HIS A 70 -1.16 -1.68 2.62
CA HIS A 70 -0.08 -1.59 1.64
C HIS A 70 -0.57 -1.62 0.18
N LYS A 71 -1.50 -2.51 -0.16
CA LYS A 71 -2.08 -2.58 -1.52
C LYS A 71 -2.86 -1.31 -1.86
N LYS A 72 -3.61 -0.76 -0.90
CA LYS A 72 -4.34 0.51 -1.06
C LYS A 72 -3.37 1.68 -1.23
N LEU A 73 -2.34 1.76 -0.39
CA LEU A 73 -1.30 2.78 -0.42
C LEU A 73 -0.61 2.83 -1.78
N LYS A 74 -0.28 1.67 -2.37
CA LYS A 74 0.27 1.60 -3.73
C LYS A 74 -0.63 2.27 -4.78
N LYS A 75 -1.95 2.06 -4.70
CA LYS A 75 -2.92 2.70 -5.61
C LYS A 75 -2.99 4.21 -5.38
N LEU A 76 -3.02 4.65 -4.13
CA LEU A 76 -3.07 6.07 -3.77
C LEU A 76 -1.81 6.81 -4.22
N ILE A 77 -0.62 6.20 -4.07
CA ILE A 77 0.65 6.77 -4.53
C ILE A 77 0.64 6.92 -6.06
N LEU A 78 0.17 5.92 -6.79
CA LEU A 78 0.04 6.00 -8.25
C LEU A 78 -0.88 7.14 -8.65
N GLU A 79 -2.08 7.21 -8.06
CA GLU A 79 -3.04 8.28 -8.35
C GLU A 79 -2.50 9.67 -7.98
N LEU A 80 -1.76 9.79 -6.87
CA LEU A 80 -1.10 11.03 -6.50
C LEU A 80 -0.04 11.42 -7.53
N SER A 81 0.72 10.46 -8.06
CA SER A 81 1.69 10.70 -9.13
C SER A 81 1.01 11.27 -10.38
N ASP A 82 -0.11 10.70 -10.80
CA ASP A 82 -0.86 11.18 -11.96
C ASP A 82 -1.39 12.61 -11.73
N VAL A 83 -1.95 12.90 -10.54
CA VAL A 83 -2.41 14.26 -10.20
C VAL A 83 -1.26 15.27 -10.17
N ASN A 84 -0.10 14.87 -9.64
CA ASN A 84 1.09 15.73 -9.65
C ASN A 84 1.56 16.03 -11.07
N TRP A 85 1.48 15.06 -11.98
CA TRP A 85 1.79 15.25 -13.38
C TRP A 85 0.86 16.26 -14.06
N GLU A 86 -0.44 16.17 -13.80
CA GLU A 86 -1.42 17.14 -14.33
C GLU A 86 -1.17 18.56 -13.80
N LEU A 87 -0.89 18.70 -12.50
CA LEU A 87 -0.52 19.99 -11.90
C LEU A 87 0.77 20.57 -12.50
N LEU A 88 1.77 19.72 -12.78
CA LEU A 88 3.04 20.16 -13.37
C LEU A 88 2.84 20.79 -14.75
N LYS A 89 1.98 20.20 -15.59
CA LYS A 89 1.66 20.75 -16.91
C LYS A 89 1.04 22.15 -16.82
N LEU A 90 0.08 22.34 -15.91
CA LEU A 90 -0.60 23.64 -15.72
C LEU A 90 0.32 24.75 -15.20
N ASN A 91 1.41 24.40 -14.50
CA ASN A 91 2.38 25.37 -13.98
C ASN A 91 3.48 25.74 -14.99
N THR A 92 3.58 25.00 -16.11
CA THR A 92 4.60 25.20 -17.14
C THR A 92 4.06 25.94 -18.37
N ASP A 93 2.73 26.06 -18.48
CA ASP A 93 2.01 26.89 -19.45
C ASP A 93 1.77 28.31 -18.91
#